data_AF-A0A2V9V0E2-F1
#
_entry.id   AF-A0A2V9V0E2-F1
#
_cell.length_a   1.000
_cell.length_b   1.000
_cell.length_c   1.000
_cell.angle_alpha   90.00
_cell.angle_beta   90.00
_cell.angle_gamma   90.00
#
_symmetry.space_group_name_H-M   'P 1'
#
loop_
_entity.id
_entity.type
_entity.pdbx_description
1 polymer ?
#
loop_
_entity_poly.entity_id
_entity_poly.type
_entity_poly.pdbx_seq_one_letter_code
_entity_poly.pdbx_strand_id
1 'polypeptide(L)'
;MSRRSVWGATLGSPLTWVVNAVIAVLAWSDSVTRIFPETESLFNHLAFLNDLPLHWKIIVLLGANIFLVVEGAARVIRKEVIQRNEYHIKLKQIEEARPHIVLREPEAAYIAPVDVQAVGNVMNTVSFMAVRFVNQPQGPYPNSVARDVRVKLRFFEPIPAGRLLLAIDGRWADTDQPSIRDWRRSPTDPLRMEFGIEEGHSLDIAFRDDQTGEFYAFNNENFHYPLMKKPEHLLVGQHFMVRITLLGPWVNETFEFQFANDSGRTKIVPHVLAS
;
A
#
# COMPACT_ATOMS: atom_id res chain seq x y z
N MET A 1 -58.49 51.97 -21.55
CA MET A 1 -57.08 51.53 -21.42
C MET A 1 -57.04 50.00 -21.44
N SER A 2 -56.71 49.37 -22.57
CA SER A 2 -56.65 47.91 -22.70
C SER A 2 -55.20 47.43 -22.80
N ARG A 3 -54.76 46.58 -21.87
CA ARG A 3 -53.51 45.81 -21.98
C ARG A 3 -53.68 44.72 -23.05
N ARG A 4 -53.00 44.86 -24.20
CA ARG A 4 -52.72 43.74 -25.11
C ARG A 4 -51.36 43.14 -24.75
N SER A 5 -51.32 41.81 -24.69
CA SER A 5 -50.20 40.97 -24.28
C SER A 5 -49.04 41.04 -25.28
N VAL A 6 -47.83 41.23 -24.75
CA VAL A 6 -46.55 41.27 -25.49
C VAL A 6 -45.92 39.86 -25.52
N TRP A 7 -46.70 38.82 -25.80
CA TRP A 7 -46.23 37.42 -25.84
C TRP A 7 -46.42 36.78 -27.22
N GLY A 8 -46.34 37.57 -28.30
CA GLY A 8 -46.68 37.13 -29.66
C GLY A 8 -45.54 36.95 -30.64
N ALA A 9 -44.26 37.02 -30.24
CA ALA A 9 -43.18 37.15 -31.23
C ALA A 9 -41.83 36.50 -30.85
N THR A 10 -41.81 35.22 -30.47
CA THR A 10 -40.56 34.41 -30.51
C THR A 10 -40.82 32.90 -30.64
N LEU A 11 -41.98 32.47 -31.13
CA LEU A 11 -42.16 31.09 -31.58
C LEU A 11 -42.08 31.12 -33.10
N GLY A 12 -40.90 30.75 -33.63
CA GLY A 12 -40.71 30.57 -35.06
C GLY A 12 -41.84 29.73 -35.65
N SER A 13 -42.19 29.99 -36.91
CA SER A 13 -43.32 29.30 -37.53
C SER A 13 -43.19 27.77 -37.34
N PRO A 14 -44.30 27.03 -37.23
CA PRO A 14 -44.25 25.56 -37.13
C PRO A 14 -43.37 24.93 -38.22
N LEU A 15 -43.31 25.56 -39.39
CA LEU A 15 -42.42 25.20 -40.49
C LEU A 15 -40.93 25.27 -40.11
N THR A 16 -40.51 26.30 -39.38
CA THR A 16 -39.13 26.50 -38.92
C THR A 16 -38.72 25.43 -37.91
N TRP A 17 -39.63 25.01 -37.03
CA TRP A 17 -39.40 23.89 -36.11
C TRP A 17 -39.26 22.56 -36.85
N VAL A 18 -40.11 22.31 -37.85
CA VAL A 18 -40.02 21.10 -38.68
C VAL A 18 -38.70 21.08 -39.46
N VAL A 19 -38.30 22.20 -40.05
CA VAL A 19 -37.02 22.30 -40.79
C VAL A 19 -35.83 22.06 -39.86
N ASN A 20 -35.81 22.67 -38.69
CA ASN A 20 -34.72 22.46 -37.72
C ASN A 20 -34.69 21.01 -37.20
N ALA A 21 -35.85 20.39 -37.00
CA ALA A 21 -35.93 18.98 -36.61
C ALA A 21 -35.42 18.06 -37.72
N VAL A 22 -35.76 18.33 -38.99
CA VAL A 22 -35.26 17.57 -40.14
C VAL A 22 -33.75 17.73 -40.27
N ILE A 23 -33.20 18.93 -40.13
CA ILE A 23 -31.76 19.18 -40.18
C ILE A 23 -31.05 18.45 -39.03
N ALA A 24 -31.60 18.48 -37.82
CA ALA A 24 -31.04 17.76 -36.68
C ALA A 24 -31.05 16.24 -36.90
N VAL A 25 -32.12 15.68 -37.48
CA VAL A 25 -32.21 14.25 -37.81
C VAL A 25 -31.22 13.87 -38.90
N LEU A 26 -31.04 14.69 -39.94
CA LEU A 26 -30.08 14.44 -41.02
C LEU A 26 -28.62 14.54 -40.53
N ALA A 27 -28.30 15.57 -39.75
CA ALA A 27 -26.97 15.73 -39.16
C ALA A 27 -26.64 14.59 -38.18
N TRP A 28 -27.65 14.12 -37.44
CA TRP A 28 -27.50 12.98 -36.55
C TRP A 28 -27.35 11.66 -37.33
N SER A 29 -28.08 11.47 -38.43
CA SER A 29 -27.95 10.32 -39.33
C SER A 29 -26.54 10.20 -39.93
N ASP A 30 -25.95 11.33 -40.35
CA ASP A 30 -24.56 11.40 -40.84
C ASP A 30 -23.54 11.09 -39.73
N SER A 31 -23.81 11.51 -38.48
CA SER A 31 -22.94 11.19 -37.34
C SER A 31 -22.99 9.70 -36.97
N VAL A 32 -24.19 9.10 -36.97
CA VAL A 32 -24.39 7.68 -36.64
C VAL A 32 -23.76 6.75 -37.67
N THR A 33 -23.89 7.06 -38.96
CA THR A 33 -23.28 6.27 -40.04
C THR A 33 -21.75 6.30 -39.99
N ARG A 34 -21.13 7.42 -39.57
CA ARG A 34 -19.68 7.48 -39.34
C ARG A 34 -19.22 6.67 -38.12
N ILE A 35 -20.02 6.60 -37.06
CA ILE A 35 -19.69 5.85 -35.84
C ILE A 35 -19.94 4.35 -36.02
N PHE A 36 -20.90 3.98 -36.87
CA PHE A 36 -21.28 2.59 -37.15
C PHE A 36 -21.38 2.34 -38.67
N PRO A 37 -20.25 2.12 -39.37
CA PRO A 37 -20.22 1.98 -40.84
C PRO A 37 -21.02 0.77 -41.37
N GLU A 38 -21.34 -0.21 -40.52
CA GLU A 38 -22.21 -1.36 -40.86
C GLU A 38 -23.69 -0.98 -41.09
N THR A 39 -24.08 0.28 -40.79
CA THR A 39 -25.46 0.76 -40.90
C THR A 39 -25.89 1.15 -42.33
N GLU A 40 -24.98 1.25 -43.30
CA GLU A 40 -25.36 1.47 -44.72
C GLU A 40 -26.29 0.38 -45.26
N SER A 41 -26.10 -0.87 -44.82
CA SER A 41 -26.97 -1.99 -45.21
C SER A 41 -28.40 -1.85 -44.65
N LEU A 42 -28.54 -1.24 -43.47
CA LEU A 42 -29.84 -1.02 -42.82
C LEU A 42 -30.70 0.00 -43.57
N PHE A 43 -30.11 1.06 -44.13
CA PHE A 43 -30.86 2.08 -44.88
C PHE A 43 -31.40 1.57 -46.21
N ASN A 44 -30.67 0.70 -46.91
CA ASN A 44 -31.16 0.07 -48.15
C ASN A 44 -32.36 -0.88 -47.91
N HIS A 45 -32.49 -1.45 -46.71
CA HIS A 45 -33.64 -2.28 -46.32
C HIS A 45 -34.88 -1.46 -45.92
N LEU A 46 -34.75 -0.13 -45.81
CA LEU A 46 -35.86 0.77 -45.45
C LEU A 46 -36.63 1.31 -46.68
N ALA A 47 -36.50 0.70 -47.86
CA ALA A 47 -37.23 1.11 -49.07
C ALA A 47 -38.75 1.16 -48.88
N PHE A 48 -39.31 0.36 -47.97
CA PHE A 48 -40.73 0.38 -47.59
C PHE A 48 -41.17 1.71 -46.96
N LEU A 49 -40.24 2.50 -46.42
CA LEU A 49 -40.53 3.83 -45.88
C LEU A 49 -40.99 4.80 -46.96
N ASN A 50 -40.74 4.53 -48.25
CA ASN A 50 -41.18 5.41 -49.34
C ASN A 50 -42.70 5.47 -49.46
N ASP A 51 -43.40 4.37 -49.19
CA ASP A 51 -44.85 4.24 -49.36
C ASP A 51 -45.66 4.70 -48.12
N LEU A 52 -45.00 5.04 -47.02
CA LEU A 52 -45.67 5.47 -45.79
C LEU A 52 -46.05 6.96 -45.82
N PRO A 53 -47.16 7.34 -45.17
CA PRO A 53 -47.47 8.74 -44.88
C PRO A 53 -46.35 9.42 -44.07
N LEU A 54 -46.11 10.70 -44.31
CA LEU A 54 -45.00 11.47 -43.69
C LEU A 54 -44.95 11.35 -42.15
N HIS A 55 -46.10 11.37 -41.47
CA HIS A 55 -46.16 11.24 -40.01
C HIS A 55 -45.66 9.87 -39.52
N TRP A 56 -45.91 8.79 -40.26
CA TRP A 56 -45.39 7.45 -39.94
C TRP A 56 -43.88 7.36 -40.16
N LYS A 57 -43.35 8.00 -41.21
CA LYS A 57 -41.89 8.08 -41.43
C LYS A 57 -41.18 8.73 -40.25
N ILE A 58 -41.73 9.84 -39.73
CA ILE A 58 -41.18 10.55 -38.57
C ILE A 58 -41.19 9.66 -37.33
N ILE A 59 -42.28 8.94 -37.06
CA ILE A 59 -42.40 8.05 -35.89
C ILE A 59 -41.37 6.91 -35.97
N VAL A 60 -41.23 6.26 -37.13
CA VAL A 60 -40.29 5.15 -37.31
C VAL A 60 -38.84 5.61 -37.16
N LEU A 61 -38.48 6.75 -37.76
CA LEU A 61 -37.13 7.33 -37.62
C LEU A 61 -36.84 7.72 -36.17
N LEU A 62 -37.79 8.34 -35.47
CA LEU A 62 -37.62 8.71 -34.06
C LEU A 62 -37.45 7.47 -33.17
N GLY A 63 -38.23 6.42 -33.40
CA GLY A 63 -38.11 5.15 -32.68
C GLY A 63 -36.75 4.46 -32.92
N ALA A 64 -36.29 4.42 -34.18
CA ALA A 64 -34.98 3.88 -34.52
C ALA A 64 -33.85 4.68 -33.86
N ASN A 65 -33.97 6.01 -33.82
CA ASN A 65 -32.97 6.88 -33.20
C ASN A 65 -32.88 6.66 -31.69
N ILE A 66 -34.03 6.59 -31.00
CA ILE A 66 -34.08 6.28 -29.57
C ILE A 66 -33.46 4.91 -29.31
N PHE A 67 -33.80 3.90 -30.11
CA PHE A 67 -33.24 2.56 -29.97
C PHE A 67 -31.71 2.56 -30.11
N LEU A 68 -31.18 3.24 -31.12
CA LEU A 68 -29.73 3.35 -31.34
C LEU A 68 -29.02 4.10 -30.21
N VAL A 69 -29.62 5.16 -29.67
CA VAL A 69 -29.07 5.88 -28.50
C VAL A 69 -29.06 4.98 -27.27
N VAL A 70 -30.15 4.26 -27.00
CA VAL A 70 -30.26 3.36 -25.85
C VAL A 70 -29.28 2.19 -25.96
N GLU A 71 -29.20 1.54 -27.11
CA GLU A 71 -28.24 0.45 -27.35
C GLU A 71 -26.78 0.95 -27.32
N GLY A 72 -26.52 2.12 -27.89
CA GLY A 72 -25.22 2.78 -27.84
C GLY A 72 -24.79 3.05 -26.39
N ALA A 73 -25.67 3.68 -25.60
CA ALA A 73 -25.44 3.92 -24.18
C ALA A 73 -25.26 2.61 -23.39
N ALA A 74 -26.10 1.60 -23.64
CA ALA A 74 -25.99 0.29 -22.98
C ALA A 74 -24.69 -0.44 -23.34
N ARG A 75 -24.18 -0.31 -24.57
CA ARG A 75 -22.86 -0.86 -24.96
C ARG A 75 -21.72 -0.14 -24.26
N VAL A 76 -21.78 1.19 -24.14
CA VAL A 76 -20.78 1.97 -23.41
C VAL A 76 -20.77 1.58 -21.93
N ILE A 77 -21.93 1.55 -21.28
CA ILE A 77 -22.05 1.13 -19.87
C ILE A 77 -21.53 -0.30 -19.67
N ARG A 78 -21.89 -1.25 -20.55
CA ARG A 78 -21.38 -2.62 -20.47
C ARG A 78 -19.85 -2.68 -20.58
N LYS A 79 -19.24 -1.92 -21.50
CA LYS A 79 -17.78 -1.84 -21.63
C LYS A 79 -17.12 -1.26 -20.38
N GLU A 80 -17.67 -0.20 -19.81
CA GLU A 80 -17.15 0.40 -18.56
C GLU A 80 -17.24 -0.57 -17.38
N VAL A 81 -18.36 -1.29 -17.25
CA VAL A 81 -18.52 -2.30 -16.18
C VAL A 81 -17.51 -3.44 -16.33
N ILE A 82 -17.29 -3.94 -17.55
CA ILE A 82 -16.29 -4.98 -17.81
C ILE A 82 -14.89 -4.48 -17.45
N GLN A 83 -14.51 -3.29 -17.93
CA GLN A 83 -13.20 -2.70 -17.61
C GLN A 83 -13.02 -2.49 -16.11
N ARG A 84 -14.04 -1.98 -15.42
CA ARG A 84 -14.01 -1.79 -13.97
C ARG A 84 -13.81 -3.12 -13.24
N ASN A 85 -14.49 -4.18 -13.67
CA ASN A 85 -14.32 -5.51 -13.10
C ASN A 85 -12.91 -6.06 -13.34
N GLU A 86 -12.37 -5.89 -14.55
CA GLU A 86 -10.99 -6.28 -14.86
C GLU A 86 -9.97 -5.53 -13.97
N TYR A 87 -10.15 -4.22 -13.77
CA TYR A 87 -9.31 -3.44 -12.87
C TYR A 87 -9.42 -3.92 -11.43
N HIS A 88 -10.63 -4.22 -10.94
CA HIS A 88 -10.81 -4.77 -9.60
C HIS A 88 -10.10 -6.12 -9.42
N ILE A 89 -10.16 -7.01 -10.42
CA ILE A 89 -9.46 -8.30 -10.38
C ILE A 89 -7.95 -8.09 -10.34
N LYS A 90 -7.40 -7.21 -11.19
CA LYS A 90 -5.96 -6.91 -11.22
C LYS A 90 -5.48 -6.27 -9.91
N LEU A 91 -6.25 -5.36 -9.33
CA LEU A 91 -5.93 -4.75 -8.04
C LEU A 91 -5.90 -5.80 -6.93
N LYS A 92 -6.91 -6.67 -6.89
CA LYS A 92 -6.95 -7.77 -5.92
C LYS A 92 -5.73 -8.69 -6.05
N GLN A 93 -5.34 -9.05 -7.28
CA GLN A 93 -4.13 -9.85 -7.52
C GLN A 93 -2.85 -9.14 -7.06
N ILE A 94 -2.74 -7.82 -7.26
CA ILE A 94 -1.60 -7.04 -6.77
C ILE A 94 -1.57 -7.02 -5.24
N GLU A 95 -2.72 -6.85 -4.59
CA GLU A 95 -2.83 -6.86 -3.13
C GLU A 95 -2.48 -8.23 -2.54
N GLU A 96 -3.01 -9.31 -3.08
CA GLU A 96 -2.69 -10.69 -2.66
C GLU A 96 -1.22 -11.05 -2.88
N ALA A 97 -0.59 -10.44 -3.90
CA ALA A 97 0.82 -10.65 -4.22
C ALA A 97 1.78 -9.76 -3.42
N ARG A 98 1.30 -8.91 -2.48
CA ARG A 98 2.19 -8.14 -1.62
C ARG A 98 2.86 -9.02 -0.57
N PRO A 99 4.12 -8.74 -0.21
CA PRO A 99 4.72 -9.31 0.98
C PRO A 99 3.92 -8.86 2.20
N HIS A 100 3.84 -9.71 3.21
CA HIS A 100 3.14 -9.39 4.45
C HIS A 100 3.99 -9.86 5.63
N ILE A 101 4.85 -8.96 6.13
CA ILE A 101 5.73 -9.27 7.24
C ILE A 101 4.96 -9.09 8.54
N VAL A 102 4.96 -10.12 9.37
CA VAL A 102 4.29 -10.15 10.67
C VAL A 102 5.26 -10.61 11.75
N LEU A 103 4.85 -10.43 13.00
CA LEU A 103 5.52 -10.98 14.16
C LEU A 103 5.34 -12.49 14.20
N ARG A 104 6.44 -13.22 14.42
CA ARG A 104 6.38 -14.68 14.50
C ARG A 104 5.92 -15.12 15.89
N GLU A 105 4.61 -15.26 16.05
CA GLU A 105 4.01 -15.75 17.30
C GLU A 105 3.94 -17.29 17.34
N PRO A 106 4.02 -17.91 18.54
CA PRO A 106 4.36 -17.28 19.82
C PRO A 106 5.85 -16.92 19.93
N GLU A 107 6.19 -16.04 20.88
CA GLU A 107 7.59 -15.64 21.19
C GLU A 107 8.23 -14.72 20.16
N ALA A 108 7.43 -13.86 19.52
CA ALA A 108 7.94 -12.92 18.54
C ALA A 108 9.02 -12.00 19.13
N ALA A 109 8.88 -11.59 20.39
CA ALA A 109 9.91 -10.85 21.12
C ALA A 109 10.47 -11.72 22.24
N TYR A 110 11.79 -11.84 22.30
CA TYR A 110 12.47 -12.72 23.26
C TYR A 110 13.78 -12.10 23.75
N ILE A 111 14.31 -12.67 24.84
CA ILE A 111 15.60 -12.30 25.42
C ILE A 111 16.54 -13.48 25.27
N ALA A 112 17.68 -13.27 24.62
CA ALA A 112 18.71 -14.27 24.44
C ALA A 112 19.99 -13.85 25.18
N PRO A 113 20.62 -14.75 25.95
CA PRO A 113 21.96 -14.51 26.46
C PRO A 113 22.96 -14.60 25.29
N VAL A 114 23.83 -13.59 25.17
CA VAL A 114 24.91 -13.57 24.18
C VAL A 114 26.21 -13.35 24.91
N ASP A 115 27.17 -14.22 24.62
CA ASP A 115 28.51 -14.15 25.16
C ASP A 115 29.36 -13.18 24.35
N VAL A 116 29.89 -12.16 25.04
CA VAL A 116 30.72 -11.12 24.46
C VAL A 116 32.12 -11.27 25.03
N GLN A 117 33.11 -11.39 24.16
CA GLN A 117 34.50 -11.46 24.58
C GLN A 117 34.95 -10.08 25.09
N ALA A 118 35.28 -9.99 26.37
CA ALA A 118 35.90 -8.81 26.96
C ALA A 118 37.42 -8.84 26.77
N VAL A 119 38.04 -7.66 26.92
CA VAL A 119 39.51 -7.52 26.90
C VAL A 119 40.11 -8.41 27.99
N GLY A 120 41.00 -9.33 27.61
CA GLY A 120 41.69 -10.23 28.54
C GLY A 120 41.06 -11.61 28.75
N ASN A 121 40.30 -12.15 27.77
CA ASN A 121 39.67 -13.48 27.81
C ASN A 121 38.56 -13.67 28.86
N VAL A 122 38.06 -12.60 29.45
CA VAL A 122 36.85 -12.68 30.30
C VAL A 122 35.63 -12.69 29.37
N MET A 123 34.79 -13.72 29.46
CA MET A 123 33.50 -13.72 28.79
C MET A 123 32.49 -12.94 29.62
N ASN A 124 31.87 -11.92 29.04
CA ASN A 124 30.74 -11.23 29.64
C ASN A 124 29.48 -11.68 28.92
N THR A 125 28.57 -12.34 29.63
CA THR A 125 27.25 -12.67 29.08
C THR A 125 26.35 -11.45 29.23
N VAL A 126 25.72 -11.02 28.14
CA VAL A 126 24.76 -9.92 28.14
C VAL A 126 23.41 -10.39 27.63
N SER A 127 22.34 -9.81 28.15
CA SER A 127 20.98 -10.16 27.76
C SER A 127 20.54 -9.30 26.57
N PHE A 128 20.47 -9.90 25.38
CA PHE A 128 19.97 -9.26 24.16
C PHE A 128 18.47 -9.40 24.03
N MET A 129 17.79 -8.31 23.76
CA MET A 129 16.41 -8.31 23.31
C MET A 129 16.38 -8.35 21.78
N ALA A 130 15.68 -9.34 21.26
CA ALA A 130 15.50 -9.55 19.83
C ALA A 130 14.02 -9.74 19.48
N VAL A 131 13.68 -9.43 18.22
CA VAL A 131 12.34 -9.64 17.66
C VAL A 131 12.43 -10.43 16.38
N ARG A 132 11.57 -11.43 16.24
CA ARG A 132 11.49 -12.31 15.07
C ARG A 132 10.30 -11.96 14.19
N PHE A 133 10.60 -11.73 12.93
CA PHE A 133 9.64 -11.45 11.89
C PHE A 133 9.54 -12.63 10.95
N VAL A 134 8.39 -12.79 10.29
CA VAL A 134 8.17 -13.80 9.25
C VAL A 134 7.32 -13.18 8.14
N ASN A 135 7.62 -13.50 6.90
CA ASN A 135 6.81 -13.05 5.76
C ASN A 135 5.71 -14.08 5.44
N GLN A 136 4.47 -13.72 5.71
CA GLN A 136 3.27 -14.56 5.56
C GLN A 136 2.26 -13.92 4.59
N PRO A 137 2.58 -13.87 3.29
CA PRO A 137 1.67 -13.34 2.28
C PRO A 137 0.42 -14.22 2.12
N GLN A 138 -0.65 -13.66 1.55
CA GLN A 138 -1.91 -14.41 1.34
C GLN A 138 -1.78 -15.56 0.32
N GLY A 139 -0.77 -15.50 -0.55
CA GLY A 139 -0.49 -16.55 -1.52
C GLY A 139 0.96 -16.54 -1.98
N PRO A 140 1.41 -17.62 -2.65
CA PRO A 140 2.79 -17.77 -3.08
C PRO A 140 3.04 -17.10 -4.44
N TYR A 141 2.97 -15.78 -4.51
CA TYR A 141 3.26 -15.04 -5.73
C TYR A 141 4.74 -14.62 -5.79
N PRO A 142 5.34 -14.44 -6.99
CA PRO A 142 6.72 -13.98 -7.09
C PRO A 142 7.00 -12.63 -6.40
N ASN A 143 5.99 -11.74 -6.36
CA ASN A 143 6.08 -10.45 -5.70
C ASN A 143 5.86 -10.53 -4.18
N SER A 144 5.46 -11.70 -3.67
CA SER A 144 5.25 -11.92 -2.24
C SER A 144 6.54 -12.05 -1.45
N VAL A 145 7.70 -12.13 -2.13
CA VAL A 145 9.02 -12.09 -1.50
C VAL A 145 9.36 -10.63 -1.17
N ALA A 146 9.65 -10.34 0.10
CA ALA A 146 10.03 -9.01 0.53
C ALA A 146 11.52 -8.80 0.28
N ARG A 147 11.90 -7.83 -0.54
CA ARG A 147 13.31 -7.57 -0.90
C ARG A 147 13.82 -6.29 -0.24
N ASP A 148 15.13 -6.19 -0.05
CA ASP A 148 15.80 -4.97 0.44
C ASP A 148 15.15 -4.37 1.71
N VAL A 149 14.61 -5.21 2.60
CA VAL A 149 13.91 -4.78 3.81
C VAL A 149 14.93 -4.19 4.79
N ARG A 150 14.72 -2.94 5.15
CA ARG A 150 15.52 -2.18 6.12
C ARG A 150 14.72 -1.92 7.37
N VAL A 151 15.42 -1.71 8.46
CA VAL A 151 14.77 -1.44 9.75
C VAL A 151 15.23 -0.10 10.30
N LYS A 152 14.26 0.68 10.79
CA LYS A 152 14.50 1.84 11.66
C LYS A 152 13.95 1.54 13.03
N LEU A 153 14.80 1.69 14.04
CA LEU A 153 14.45 1.58 15.45
C LEU A 153 14.32 2.97 16.04
N ARG A 154 13.22 3.23 16.74
CA ARG A 154 13.03 4.47 17.51
C ARG A 154 12.64 4.11 18.93
N PHE A 155 13.38 4.65 19.90
CA PHE A 155 13.18 4.43 21.32
C PHE A 155 12.54 5.65 21.94
N PHE A 156 11.55 5.44 22.79
CA PHE A 156 10.79 6.49 23.45
C PHE A 156 10.64 6.20 24.95
N GLU A 157 10.45 7.27 25.73
CA GLU A 157 9.94 7.15 27.09
C GLU A 157 8.49 6.58 27.05
N PRO A 158 8.08 5.73 28.01
CA PRO A 158 6.71 5.25 28.07
C PRO A 158 5.75 6.39 28.49
N ILE A 159 4.50 6.38 28.02
CA ILE A 159 3.38 7.33 28.33
C ILE A 159 3.34 8.61 27.46
N PRO A 160 2.15 9.23 27.28
CA PRO A 160 1.27 9.09 26.12
C PRO A 160 1.77 9.82 24.85
N ALA A 161 2.83 10.62 24.95
CA ALA A 161 3.47 11.32 23.84
C ALA A 161 4.96 10.98 23.71
N GLY A 162 5.48 10.10 24.58
CA GLY A 162 6.82 9.54 24.68
C GLY A 162 7.91 10.36 24.00
N ARG A 163 8.76 11.04 24.77
CA ARG A 163 9.90 11.75 24.18
C ARG A 163 10.79 10.76 23.43
N LEU A 164 11.16 11.08 22.19
CA LEU A 164 12.15 10.31 21.43
C LEU A 164 13.49 10.36 22.17
N LEU A 165 13.95 9.19 22.62
CA LEU A 165 15.24 9.01 23.26
C LEU A 165 16.34 8.84 22.23
N LEU A 166 16.10 7.99 21.23
CA LEU A 166 17.11 7.59 20.26
C LEU A 166 16.45 7.05 18.99
N ALA A 167 17.06 7.29 17.82
CA ALA A 167 16.70 6.66 16.57
C ALA A 167 17.95 6.10 15.89
N ILE A 168 17.94 4.82 15.54
CA ILE A 168 19.05 4.12 14.89
C ILE A 168 18.55 3.20 13.79
N ASP A 169 19.47 2.76 12.94
CA ASP A 169 19.21 1.71 11.96
C ASP A 169 19.32 0.35 12.64
N GLY A 170 18.35 -0.52 12.40
CA GLY A 170 18.32 -1.86 12.98
C GLY A 170 19.30 -2.80 12.29
N ARG A 171 19.75 -3.83 13.03
CA ARG A 171 20.63 -4.88 12.53
C ARG A 171 19.92 -6.23 12.60
N TRP A 172 19.87 -6.93 11.48
CA TRP A 172 19.43 -8.32 11.44
C TRP A 172 20.45 -9.22 12.13
N ALA A 173 20.00 -10.01 13.10
CA ALA A 173 20.83 -10.90 13.91
C ALA A 173 21.54 -11.96 13.04
N ASP A 174 20.89 -12.37 11.95
CA ASP A 174 21.35 -13.40 11.02
C ASP A 174 22.49 -12.91 10.08
N THR A 175 22.86 -11.63 10.15
CA THR A 175 23.91 -11.07 9.28
C THR A 175 25.30 -11.16 9.91
N ASP A 176 26.32 -11.37 9.07
CA ASP A 176 27.72 -11.41 9.54
C ASP A 176 28.11 -10.14 10.29
N GLN A 177 28.98 -10.29 11.28
CA GLN A 177 29.55 -9.16 12.00
C GLN A 177 30.35 -8.25 11.05
N PRO A 178 30.21 -6.92 11.14
CA PRO A 178 30.94 -5.99 10.29
C PRO A 178 32.47 -6.18 10.32
N SER A 179 33.02 -6.56 11.47
CA SER A 179 34.46 -6.80 11.69
C SER A 179 35.04 -7.96 10.89
N ILE A 180 34.22 -8.92 10.47
CA ILE A 180 34.64 -10.11 9.71
C ILE A 180 34.64 -9.81 8.19
N ARG A 181 34.08 -8.68 7.75
CA ARG A 181 33.86 -8.39 6.33
C ARG A 181 35.05 -7.74 5.63
N ASP A 182 35.14 -8.02 4.33
CA ASP A 182 36.02 -7.33 3.39
C ASP A 182 35.65 -5.84 3.32
N TRP A 183 36.64 -4.97 3.51
CA TRP A 183 36.55 -3.51 3.46
C TRP A 183 35.99 -2.98 2.13
N ARG A 184 36.00 -3.80 1.07
CA ARG A 184 35.42 -3.46 -0.24
C ARG A 184 33.90 -3.57 -0.29
N ARG A 185 33.24 -4.22 0.69
CA ARG A 185 31.78 -4.34 0.74
C ARG A 185 31.14 -3.07 1.32
N SER A 186 29.94 -2.74 0.84
CA SER A 186 29.22 -1.54 1.29
C SER A 186 28.86 -1.65 2.79
N PRO A 187 29.15 -0.63 3.61
CA PRO A 187 28.76 -0.59 5.02
C PRO A 187 27.24 -0.65 5.27
N THR A 188 26.43 -0.34 4.25
CA THR A 188 24.95 -0.31 4.33
C THR A 188 24.28 -1.62 3.93
N ASP A 189 25.05 -2.56 3.39
CA ASP A 189 24.59 -3.90 3.00
C ASP A 189 24.01 -4.73 4.17
N PRO A 190 24.62 -4.77 5.38
CA PRO A 190 24.07 -5.55 6.51
C PRO A 190 22.76 -4.96 7.09
N LEU A 191 22.30 -3.82 6.57
CA LEU A 191 21.03 -3.21 6.97
C LEU A 191 19.85 -3.69 6.11
N ARG A 192 20.11 -4.48 5.06
CA ARG A 192 19.08 -4.98 4.13
C ARG A 192 18.91 -6.48 4.33
N MET A 193 17.66 -6.93 4.23
CA MET A 193 17.31 -8.34 4.28
C MET A 193 16.28 -8.69 3.22
N GLU A 194 16.37 -9.90 2.69
CA GLU A 194 15.31 -10.51 1.87
C GLU A 194 14.52 -11.47 2.76
N PHE A 195 13.19 -11.43 2.69
CA PHE A 195 12.32 -12.41 3.32
C PHE A 195 11.64 -13.24 2.25
N GLY A 196 12.06 -14.50 2.11
CA GLY A 196 11.31 -15.52 1.40
C GLY A 196 9.91 -15.75 2.01
N ILE A 197 9.05 -16.47 1.30
CA ILE A 197 7.72 -16.86 1.80
C ILE A 197 7.91 -17.83 2.97
N GLU A 198 7.27 -17.53 4.12
CA GLU A 198 7.43 -18.23 5.41
C GLU A 198 8.86 -18.19 5.99
N GLU A 199 9.78 -17.43 5.38
CA GLU A 199 11.11 -17.20 5.94
C GLU A 199 11.02 -16.19 7.07
N GLY A 200 11.78 -16.42 8.12
CA GLY A 200 11.78 -15.53 9.28
C GLY A 200 13.16 -15.20 9.78
N HIS A 201 13.36 -13.91 10.02
CA HIS A 201 14.61 -13.31 10.46
C HIS A 201 14.46 -12.67 11.83
N SER A 202 15.55 -12.70 12.59
CA SER A 202 15.62 -12.03 13.89
C SER A 202 16.32 -10.68 13.77
N LEU A 203 15.82 -9.71 14.53
CA LEU A 203 16.33 -8.35 14.60
C LEU A 203 16.82 -8.09 16.02
N ASP A 204 18.07 -7.67 16.16
CA ASP A 204 18.61 -7.22 17.44
C ASP A 204 18.12 -5.80 17.73
N ILE A 205 17.64 -5.57 18.95
CA ILE A 205 17.06 -4.28 19.34
C ILE A 205 17.98 -3.54 20.30
N ALA A 206 18.25 -4.16 21.44
CA ALA A 206 19.01 -3.60 22.53
C ALA A 206 19.57 -4.71 23.40
N PHE A 207 20.62 -4.44 24.17
CA PHE A 207 21.10 -5.36 25.19
C PHE A 207 21.20 -4.65 26.53
N ARG A 208 21.10 -5.43 27.60
CA ARG A 208 21.36 -4.99 28.97
C ARG A 208 22.74 -5.43 29.39
N ASP A 209 23.51 -4.50 29.95
CA ASP A 209 24.73 -4.85 30.66
C ASP A 209 24.39 -5.28 32.09
N ASP A 210 24.64 -6.55 32.41
CA ASP A 210 24.24 -7.12 33.69
C ASP A 210 25.06 -6.58 34.87
N GLN A 211 26.23 -5.98 34.62
CA GLN A 211 27.07 -5.37 35.67
C GLN A 211 26.55 -4.01 36.12
N THR A 212 26.14 -3.17 35.17
CA THR A 212 25.70 -1.79 35.43
C THR A 212 24.17 -1.66 35.48
N GLY A 213 23.45 -2.60 34.87
CA GLY A 213 22.00 -2.53 34.65
C GLY A 213 21.61 -1.55 33.54
N GLU A 214 22.56 -1.00 32.80
CA GLU A 214 22.32 -0.06 31.70
C GLU A 214 21.82 -0.78 30.45
N PHE A 215 21.00 -0.09 29.65
CA PHE A 215 20.57 -0.55 28.34
C PHE A 215 21.27 0.21 27.23
N TYR A 216 21.71 -0.53 26.21
CA TYR A 216 22.28 0.03 25.00
C TYR A 216 21.45 -0.43 23.81
N ALA A 217 20.99 0.51 23.01
CA ALA A 217 20.45 0.20 21.70
C ALA A 217 21.56 -0.40 20.82
N PHE A 218 21.20 -1.36 19.98
CA PHE A 218 22.19 -2.16 19.27
C PHE A 218 22.04 -2.10 17.76
N ASN A 219 23.15 -1.85 17.09
CA ASN A 219 23.30 -2.05 15.65
C ASN A 219 24.76 -2.34 15.28
N ASN A 220 25.07 -2.28 13.98
CA ASN A 220 26.41 -2.55 13.45
C ASN A 220 27.50 -1.59 13.97
N GLU A 221 27.16 -0.37 14.36
CA GLU A 221 28.14 0.61 14.83
C GLU A 221 28.69 0.26 16.21
N ASN A 222 27.92 -0.47 17.03
CA ASN A 222 28.33 -0.90 18.36
C ASN A 222 29.61 -1.77 18.33
N PHE A 223 29.86 -2.55 17.27
CA PHE A 223 31.03 -3.42 17.17
C PHE A 223 32.38 -2.68 17.19
N HIS A 224 32.39 -1.37 16.93
CA HIS A 224 33.61 -0.56 16.97
C HIS A 224 33.97 -0.08 18.38
N TYR A 225 33.12 -0.35 19.38
CA TYR A 225 33.27 0.14 20.75
C TYR A 225 33.59 -1.02 21.71
N PRO A 226 34.43 -0.79 22.74
CA PRO A 226 34.70 -1.79 23.77
C PRO A 226 33.42 -2.34 24.39
N LEU A 227 33.31 -3.67 24.49
CA LEU A 227 32.12 -4.38 24.98
C LEU A 227 30.82 -4.01 24.25
N MET A 228 30.92 -3.51 23.01
CA MET A 228 29.81 -3.03 22.20
C MET A 228 29.05 -1.83 22.80
N LYS A 229 29.64 -1.14 23.78
CA LYS A 229 29.03 -0.01 24.49
C LYS A 229 29.35 1.30 23.78
N LYS A 230 28.50 1.67 22.83
CA LYS A 230 28.55 2.98 22.19
C LYS A 230 27.82 4.01 23.07
N PRO A 231 28.48 5.06 23.58
CA PRO A 231 27.88 6.01 24.52
C PRO A 231 26.60 6.69 23.99
N GLU A 232 26.55 7.00 22.69
CA GLU A 232 25.39 7.63 22.06
C GLU A 232 24.18 6.70 21.95
N HIS A 233 24.36 5.39 22.17
CA HIS A 233 23.29 4.40 22.15
C HIS A 233 22.78 4.03 23.54
N LEU A 234 23.27 4.68 24.59
CA LEU A 234 22.80 4.49 25.96
C LEU A 234 21.33 4.95 26.08
N LEU A 235 20.47 4.07 26.56
CA LEU A 235 19.06 4.35 26.85
C LEU A 235 18.91 4.72 28.32
N VAL A 236 18.68 6.00 28.61
CA VAL A 236 18.54 6.49 29.98
C VAL A 236 17.11 6.27 30.47
N GLY A 237 16.95 5.43 31.51
CA GLY A 237 15.65 5.11 32.10
C GLY A 237 15.58 3.67 32.58
N GLN A 238 14.38 3.24 32.98
CA GLN A 238 14.11 1.85 33.37
C GLN A 238 13.05 1.18 32.51
N HIS A 239 12.28 1.96 31.76
CA HIS A 239 11.17 1.51 30.93
C HIS A 239 11.27 2.23 29.59
N PHE A 240 11.03 1.50 28.51
CA PHE A 240 11.20 2.01 27.16
C PHE A 240 10.12 1.46 26.25
N MET A 241 9.66 2.29 25.33
CA MET A 241 8.89 1.86 24.16
C MET A 241 9.83 1.85 22.96
N VAL A 242 9.87 0.75 22.20
CA VAL A 242 10.54 0.69 20.90
C VAL A 242 9.52 0.59 19.80
N ARG A 243 9.64 1.48 18.81
CA ARG A 243 8.94 1.41 17.53
C ARG A 243 9.90 0.89 16.48
N ILE A 244 9.52 -0.21 15.85
CA ILE A 244 10.26 -0.87 14.78
C ILE A 244 9.52 -0.59 13.48
N THR A 245 10.15 0.10 12.54
CA THR A 245 9.59 0.34 11.21
C THR A 245 10.38 -0.45 10.18
N LEU A 246 9.70 -1.38 9.49
CA LEU A 246 10.24 -2.14 8.37
C LEU A 246 9.94 -1.39 7.07
N LEU A 247 10.96 -1.14 6.26
CA LEU A 247 10.88 -0.35 5.03
C LEU A 247 11.48 -1.13 3.86
N GLY A 248 10.73 -1.27 2.77
CA GLY A 248 11.20 -1.90 1.53
C GLY A 248 10.20 -1.72 0.39
N PRO A 249 10.49 -2.22 -0.82
CA PRO A 249 9.50 -2.30 -1.89
C PRO A 249 8.28 -3.09 -1.39
N TRP A 250 7.10 -2.46 -1.44
CA TRP A 250 5.83 -3.03 -0.96
C TRP A 250 5.76 -3.34 0.55
N VAL A 251 6.76 -2.91 1.33
CA VAL A 251 6.81 -3.10 2.79
C VAL A 251 6.90 -1.73 3.48
N ASN A 252 5.91 -1.44 4.32
CA ASN A 252 5.93 -0.31 5.24
C ASN A 252 5.13 -0.68 6.49
N GLU A 253 5.72 -1.55 7.29
CA GLU A 253 5.07 -2.11 8.48
C GLU A 253 5.69 -1.51 9.75
N THR A 254 4.87 -1.28 10.77
CA THR A 254 5.33 -0.73 12.04
C THR A 254 4.84 -1.57 13.22
N PHE A 255 5.76 -1.88 14.12
CA PHE A 255 5.52 -2.68 15.32
C PHE A 255 5.99 -1.91 16.54
N GLU A 256 5.32 -2.11 17.67
CA GLU A 256 5.65 -1.46 18.93
C GLU A 256 5.75 -2.47 20.06
N PHE A 257 6.79 -2.32 20.89
CA PHE A 257 7.03 -3.15 22.06
C PHE A 257 7.47 -2.30 23.23
N GLN A 258 7.14 -2.75 24.43
CA GLN A 258 7.68 -2.18 25.65
C GLN A 258 8.63 -3.16 26.30
N PHE A 259 9.71 -2.62 26.86
CA PHE A 259 10.63 -3.40 27.67
C PHE A 259 11.13 -2.57 28.84
N ALA A 260 11.51 -3.26 29.90
CA ALA A 260 11.95 -2.63 31.13
C ALA A 260 13.06 -3.43 31.81
N ASN A 261 13.79 -2.76 32.68
CA ASN A 261 14.59 -3.41 33.72
C ASN A 261 13.68 -3.58 34.94
N ASP A 262 13.19 -4.79 35.13
CA ASP A 262 12.36 -5.17 36.27
C ASP A 262 13.21 -6.04 37.21
N SER A 263 13.44 -5.56 38.43
CA SER A 263 14.13 -6.32 39.47
C SER A 263 15.54 -6.80 39.07
N GLY A 264 16.25 -6.02 38.24
CA GLY A 264 17.59 -6.36 37.78
C GLY A 264 17.62 -7.36 36.62
N ARG A 265 16.50 -7.56 35.91
CA ARG A 265 16.42 -8.38 34.70
C ARG A 265 15.68 -7.63 33.60
N THR A 266 16.07 -7.89 32.35
CA THR A 266 15.30 -7.42 31.20
C THR A 266 13.96 -8.17 31.16
N LYS A 267 12.88 -7.43 30.95
CA LYS A 267 11.54 -7.99 30.77
C LYS A 267 10.87 -7.30 29.60
N ILE A 268 10.32 -8.10 28.70
CA ILE A 268 9.45 -7.62 27.63
C ILE A 268 8.05 -7.50 28.24
N VAL A 269 7.48 -6.30 28.16
CA VAL A 269 6.16 -6.00 28.69
C VAL A 269 5.16 -6.23 27.55
N PRO A 270 4.17 -7.13 27.73
CA PRO A 270 3.13 -7.35 26.74
C PRO A 270 2.45 -6.02 26.42
N HIS A 271 2.29 -5.72 25.14
CA HIS A 271 1.54 -4.54 24.73
C HIS A 271 0.09 -4.75 25.15
N VAL A 272 -0.36 -4.04 26.19
CA VAL A 272 -1.79 -3.90 26.48
C VAL A 272 -2.32 -3.01 25.36
N LEU A 273 -2.79 -3.61 24.27
CA LEU A 273 -3.70 -2.93 23.36
C LEU A 273 -4.91 -2.54 24.21
N ALA A 274 -5.03 -1.25 24.55
CA ALA A 274 -6.28 -0.74 25.07
C ALA A 274 -7.32 -0.95 23.97
N SER A 275 -8.18 -1.94 24.18
CA SER A 275 -9.39 -2.20 23.40
C SER A 275 -10.32 -0.99 23.42
#